data_AF-A0A946JGG6-F1
#
_entry.id   AF-A0A946JGG6-F1
#
_cell.length_a   1.000
_cell.length_b   1.000
_cell.length_c   1.000
_cell.angle_alpha   90.00
_cell.angle_beta   90.00
_cell.angle_gamma   90.00
#
_symmetry.space_group_name_H-M   'P 1'
#
loop_
_entity.id
_entity.type
_entity.pdbx_description
1 polymer ?
#
loop_
_entity_poly.entity_id
_entity_poly.type
_entity_poly.pdbx_seq_one_letter_code
_entity_poly.pdbx_strand_id
1 'polypeptide(L)'
;MKLGIGVVIGSKKKKISWIHVDDAASFIKEAINNSNYKGAYNLATTESISQGEFIKKIKEKLFPYALIIRMPFYLLRLFLGKRSQIINTDVSIDVDKLKKEGFIWKFYNFNEVLEKVRT
;
A
#
# COMPACT_ATOMS: atom_id res chain seq x y z
N MET A 1 -10.41 7.34 -8.01
CA MET A 1 -11.67 7.70 -7.32
C MET A 1 -12.69 8.15 -8.36
N LYS A 2 -13.11 7.24 -9.24
CA LYS A 2 -13.86 7.59 -10.47
C LYS A 2 -15.25 8.19 -10.19
N LEU A 3 -15.84 7.86 -9.05
CA LEU A 3 -17.12 8.39 -8.57
C LEU A 3 -16.97 9.64 -7.69
N GLY A 4 -15.77 10.23 -7.61
CA GLY A 4 -15.52 11.40 -6.76
C GLY A 4 -15.52 11.11 -5.26
N ILE A 5 -15.34 9.85 -4.86
CA ILE A 5 -15.30 9.46 -3.44
C ILE A 5 -13.99 8.70 -3.15
N GLY A 6 -13.27 9.15 -2.14
CA GLY A 6 -12.19 8.44 -1.46
C GLY A 6 -12.65 8.00 -0.07
N VAL A 7 -12.29 6.78 0.34
CA VAL A 7 -12.77 6.21 1.61
C VAL A 7 -11.60 5.94 2.54
N VAL A 8 -11.70 6.43 3.78
CA VAL A 8 -10.83 6.08 4.90
C VAL A 8 -11.62 5.16 5.83
N ILE A 9 -11.07 4.00 6.16
CA ILE A 9 -11.77 2.93 6.88
C ILE A 9 -11.30 2.89 8.33
N GLY A 10 -12.22 3.03 9.28
CA GLY A 10 -11.86 2.99 10.69
C GLY A 10 -11.00 4.19 11.08
N SER A 11 -9.77 3.98 11.59
CA SER A 11 -8.87 5.06 12.02
C SER A 11 -7.99 5.55 10.88
N LYS A 12 -7.98 6.86 10.63
CA LYS A 12 -7.09 7.50 9.64
C LYS A 12 -5.60 7.33 9.94
N LYS A 13 -5.25 7.03 11.20
CA LYS A 13 -3.87 6.89 11.67
C LYS A 13 -3.29 5.49 11.41
N LYS A 14 -4.12 4.51 11.02
CA LYS A 14 -3.62 3.17 10.69
C LYS A 14 -2.57 3.28 9.59
N LYS A 15 -1.45 2.61 9.78
CA LYS A 15 -0.37 2.59 8.80
C LYS A 15 -0.69 1.62 7.69
N ILE A 16 -0.31 1.98 6.47
CA ILE A 16 -0.36 1.12 5.30
C ILE A 16 1.07 0.82 4.90
N SER A 17 1.41 -0.45 4.89
CA SER A 17 2.55 -0.98 4.15
C SER A 17 2.10 -1.22 2.70
N TRP A 18 2.79 -0.61 1.75
CA TRP A 18 2.47 -0.66 0.32
C TRP A 18 3.73 -1.03 -0.46
N ILE A 19 3.57 -1.49 -1.69
CA ILE A 19 4.67 -1.69 -2.64
C ILE A 19 4.14 -1.39 -4.04
N HIS A 20 5.00 -0.84 -4.90
CA HIS A 20 4.65 -0.71 -6.31
C HIS A 20 4.61 -2.09 -6.97
N VAL A 21 3.67 -2.30 -7.91
CA VAL A 21 3.49 -3.60 -8.58
C VAL A 21 4.75 -4.03 -9.33
N ASP A 22 5.48 -3.10 -9.94
CA ASP A 22 6.72 -3.41 -10.66
C ASP A 22 7.86 -3.81 -9.72
N ASP A 23 7.92 -3.24 -8.51
CA ASP A 23 8.92 -3.65 -7.52
C ASP A 23 8.60 -5.06 -7.01
N ALA A 24 7.31 -5.37 -6.75
CA ALA A 24 6.89 -6.72 -6.40
C ALA A 24 7.20 -7.74 -7.51
N ALA A 25 6.91 -7.40 -8.77
CA ALA A 25 7.23 -8.25 -9.92
C ALA A 25 8.74 -8.41 -10.12
N SER A 26 9.52 -7.35 -9.93
CA SER A 26 10.99 -7.38 -10.01
C SER A 26 11.57 -8.31 -8.95
N PHE A 27 11.07 -8.22 -7.71
CA PHE A 27 11.48 -9.15 -6.65
C PHE A 27 11.18 -10.59 -7.03
N ILE A 28 9.97 -10.90 -7.50
CA ILE A 28 9.61 -12.28 -7.89
C ILE A 28 10.55 -12.79 -8.99
N LYS A 29 10.82 -11.96 -10.00
CA LYS A 29 11.76 -12.30 -11.09
C LYS A 29 13.17 -12.55 -10.57
N GLU A 30 13.65 -11.75 -9.63
CA GLU A 30 14.96 -11.91 -9.01
C GLU A 30 15.02 -13.17 -8.15
N ALA A 31 14.02 -13.40 -7.31
CA ALA A 31 13.91 -14.54 -6.40
C ALA A 31 13.92 -15.88 -7.13
N ILE A 32 13.35 -15.96 -8.34
CA ILE A 32 13.39 -17.17 -9.17
C ILE A 32 14.82 -17.51 -9.62
N ASN A 33 15.67 -16.50 -9.85
CA ASN A 33 17.00 -16.67 -10.42
C ASN A 33 18.15 -16.56 -9.40
N ASN A 34 17.86 -16.07 -8.19
CA ASN A 34 18.85 -15.82 -7.15
C ASN A 34 18.65 -16.75 -5.95
N SER A 35 19.53 -17.75 -5.82
CA SER A 35 19.51 -18.75 -4.76
C SER A 35 19.77 -18.21 -3.34
N ASN A 36 20.13 -16.92 -3.21
CA ASN A 36 20.30 -16.28 -1.90
C ASN A 36 18.94 -16.00 -1.25
N TYR A 37 17.87 -15.79 -2.03
CA TYR A 37 16.53 -15.64 -1.49
C TYR A 37 16.00 -16.99 -0.97
N LYS A 38 15.97 -17.16 0.36
CA LYS A 38 15.53 -18.40 1.01
C LYS A 38 14.37 -18.16 1.97
N GLY A 39 13.30 -18.94 1.82
CA GLY A 39 12.11 -18.86 2.67
C GLY A 39 11.23 -17.64 2.39
N ALA A 40 10.41 -17.24 3.36
CA ALA A 40 9.45 -16.15 3.19
C ALA A 40 10.10 -14.75 3.21
N TYR A 41 9.56 -13.84 2.40
CA TYR A 41 9.90 -12.42 2.37
C TYR A 41 8.64 -11.58 2.39
N ASN A 42 8.68 -10.49 3.14
CA ASN A 42 7.65 -9.47 3.13
C ASN A 42 7.96 -8.43 2.05
N LEU A 43 6.96 -8.11 1.24
CA LEU A 43 7.08 -7.13 0.16
C LEU A 43 6.33 -5.84 0.53
N ALA A 44 7.08 -4.83 0.95
CA ALA A 44 6.60 -3.48 1.19
C ALA A 44 7.76 -2.49 0.93
N THR A 45 7.45 -1.21 0.80
CA THR A 45 8.43 -0.13 0.91
C THR A 45 8.91 -0.01 2.36
N THR A 46 10.10 0.55 2.55
CA THR A 46 10.70 0.78 3.88
C THR A 46 9.91 1.77 4.72
N GLU A 47 9.27 2.74 4.08
CA GLU A 47 8.43 3.73 4.74
C GLU A 47 6.95 3.32 4.72
N SER A 48 6.31 3.48 5.87
CA SER A 48 4.85 3.34 6.03
C SER A 48 4.18 4.71 6.00
N ILE A 49 2.98 4.77 5.47
CA ILE A 49 2.18 6.00 5.38
C ILE A 49 0.84 5.77 6.07
N SER A 50 0.30 6.79 6.75
CA SER A 50 -1.04 6.67 7.33
C SER A 50 -2.09 6.55 6.23
N GLN A 51 -3.16 5.77 6.46
CA GLN A 51 -4.25 5.63 5.49
C GLN A 51 -4.86 6.98 5.12
N GLY A 52 -4.98 7.88 6.10
CA GLY A 52 -5.48 9.24 5.86
C GLY A 52 -4.59 10.01 4.86
N GLU A 53 -3.27 9.95 5.03
CA GLU A 53 -2.32 10.62 4.12
C GLU A 53 -2.28 9.93 2.76
N PHE A 54 -2.34 8.60 2.71
CA PHE A 54 -2.36 7.83 1.47
C PHE A 54 -3.54 8.26 0.57
N ILE A 55 -4.75 8.26 1.12
CA ILE A 55 -5.96 8.68 0.41
C ILE A 55 -5.94 10.17 0.08
N LYS A 56 -5.44 11.02 0.99
CA LYS A 56 -5.31 12.47 0.77
C LYS A 56 -4.40 12.77 -0.41
N LYS A 57 -3.20 12.17 -0.47
CA LYS A 57 -2.24 12.38 -1.55
C LYS A 57 -2.79 11.92 -2.91
N ILE A 58 -3.47 10.76 -2.96
CA ILE A 58 -4.14 10.29 -4.18
C ILE A 58 -5.20 11.29 -4.65
N LYS A 59 -6.05 11.78 -3.72
CA LYS A 59 -7.04 12.82 -4.04
C LYS A 59 -6.35 14.04 -4.63
N GLU A 60 -5.39 14.62 -3.93
CA GLU A 60 -4.76 15.89 -4.32
C GLU A 60 -4.08 15.81 -5.69
N LYS A 61 -3.45 14.68 -6.01
CA LYS A 61 -2.68 14.51 -7.25
C LYS A 61 -3.51 14.04 -8.44
N LEU A 62 -4.43 13.10 -8.23
CA LEU A 62 -5.12 12.39 -9.30
C LEU A 62 -6.62 12.70 -9.38
N PHE A 63 -7.26 13.09 -8.27
CA PHE A 63 -8.72 13.29 -8.20
C PHE A 63 -9.09 14.51 -7.34
N PRO A 64 -8.68 15.74 -7.73
CA PRO A 64 -8.82 16.93 -6.87
C PRO A 64 -10.28 17.24 -6.48
N TYR A 65 -11.24 16.83 -7.32
CA TYR A 65 -12.68 16.98 -7.09
C TYR A 65 -13.26 15.97 -6.07
N ALA A 66 -12.51 14.95 -5.66
CA ALA A 66 -13.06 13.88 -4.83
C ALA A 66 -13.27 14.33 -3.37
N LEU A 67 -14.34 13.82 -2.75
CA LEU A 67 -14.62 13.94 -1.32
C LEU A 67 -14.03 12.74 -0.58
N ILE A 68 -13.45 12.98 0.59
CA ILE A 68 -12.95 11.91 1.47
C ILE A 68 -13.98 11.67 2.56
N ILE A 69 -14.54 10.47 2.61
CA ILE A 69 -15.46 10.04 3.66
C ILE A 69 -14.82 9.01 4.58
N ARG A 70 -15.24 9.02 5.84
CA ARG A 70 -14.82 8.02 6.81
C ARG A 70 -15.88 6.93 6.90
N MET A 71 -15.49 5.70 6.60
CA MET A 71 -16.37 4.52 6.71
C MET A 71 -16.06 3.77 8.01
N PRO A 72 -17.03 3.64 8.93
CA PRO A 72 -16.91 2.73 10.07
C PRO A 72 -16.63 1.29 9.64
N PHE A 73 -15.82 0.57 10.42
CA PHE A 73 -15.40 -0.79 10.06
C PHE A 73 -16.57 -1.79 9.99
N TYR A 74 -17.61 -1.63 10.81
CA TYR A 74 -18.76 -2.54 10.78
C TYR A 74 -19.53 -2.47 9.45
N LEU A 75 -19.57 -1.31 8.78
CA LEU A 75 -20.19 -1.18 7.45
C LEU A 75 -19.41 -1.98 6.42
N LEU A 76 -18.08 -1.92 6.47
CA LEU A 76 -17.23 -2.75 5.61
C LEU A 76 -17.51 -4.25 5.82
N ARG A 77 -17.74 -4.67 7.07
CA ARG A 77 -18.09 -6.07 7.40
C ARG A 77 -19.43 -6.49 6.82
N LEU A 78 -20.40 -5.57 6.66
CA LEU A 78 -21.68 -5.88 6.00
C LEU A 78 -21.48 -6.19 4.51
N PHE A 79 -20.62 -5.43 3.81
CA PHE A 79 -20.38 -5.62 2.37
C PHE A 79 -19.41 -6.77 2.06
N LEU A 80 -18.32 -6.89 2.83
CA LEU A 80 -17.25 -7.87 2.55
C LEU A 80 -17.32 -9.13 3.44
N GLY A 81 -18.28 -9.20 4.35
CA GLY A 81 -18.39 -10.30 5.31
C GLY A 81 -17.12 -10.46 6.15
N LYS A 82 -16.67 -11.72 6.31
CA LYS A 82 -15.44 -12.07 7.05
C LYS A 82 -14.16 -11.55 6.37
N ARG A 83 -14.17 -11.26 5.06
CA ARG A 83 -13.00 -10.75 4.33
C ARG A 83 -12.62 -9.31 4.73
N SER A 84 -13.54 -8.59 5.37
CA SER A 84 -13.25 -7.28 5.96
C SER A 84 -12.09 -7.31 6.96
N GLN A 85 -11.81 -8.47 7.57
CA GLN A 85 -10.66 -8.64 8.47
C GLN A 85 -9.33 -8.32 7.80
N ILE A 86 -9.13 -8.65 6.52
CA ILE A 86 -7.90 -8.34 5.76
C ILE A 86 -7.63 -6.82 5.77
N ILE A 87 -8.69 -6.03 5.66
CA ILE A 87 -8.62 -4.56 5.66
C ILE A 87 -8.51 -4.01 7.09
N ASN A 88 -8.92 -4.78 8.10
CA ASN A 88 -8.81 -4.33 9.49
C ASN A 88 -7.43 -4.50 10.09
N THR A 89 -6.60 -5.38 9.51
CA THR A 89 -5.35 -5.79 10.13
C THR A 89 -4.38 -4.62 10.20
N ASP A 90 -3.88 -4.33 11.41
CA ASP A 90 -2.82 -3.36 11.65
C ASP A 90 -1.49 -4.12 11.59
N VAL A 91 -1.07 -4.51 10.39
CA VAL A 91 0.21 -5.21 10.22
C VAL A 91 1.30 -4.19 9.99
N SER A 92 2.13 -3.95 11.00
CA SER A 92 3.44 -3.38 10.76
C SER A 92 4.30 -4.44 10.07
N ILE A 93 4.55 -4.26 8.77
CA ILE A 93 5.35 -5.21 7.99
C ILE A 93 6.84 -4.87 8.16
N ASP A 94 7.60 -5.84 8.64
CA ASP A 94 9.07 -5.76 8.67
C ASP A 94 9.66 -6.23 7.34
N VAL A 95 10.47 -5.37 6.71
CA VAL A 95 11.15 -5.61 5.43
C VAL A 95 12.67 -5.72 5.59
N ASP A 96 13.19 -5.82 6.81
CA ASP A 96 14.63 -5.87 7.08
C ASP A 96 15.33 -7.03 6.37
N LYS A 97 14.66 -8.19 6.28
CA LYS A 97 15.21 -9.33 5.55
C LYS A 97 15.41 -9.00 4.07
N LEU A 98 14.42 -8.38 3.42
CA LEU A 98 14.49 -7.98 2.02
C LEU A 98 15.59 -6.91 1.81
N LYS A 99 15.69 -5.97 2.74
CA LYS A 99 16.73 -4.92 2.74
C LYS A 99 18.14 -5.50 2.88
N LYS A 100 18.33 -6.49 3.76
CA LYS A 100 19.63 -7.15 3.99
C LYS A 100 20.14 -7.92 2.77
N GLU A 101 19.24 -8.49 1.97
CA GLU A 101 19.59 -9.14 0.70
C GLU A 101 19.93 -8.15 -0.43
N GLY A 102 19.84 -6.83 -0.17
CA GLY A 102 20.23 -5.79 -1.12
C GLY A 102 19.19 -5.50 -2.20
N PHE A 103 17.92 -5.87 -1.99
CA PHE A 103 16.85 -5.55 -2.94
C PHE A 103 16.76 -4.02 -3.18
N ILE A 104 16.61 -3.63 -4.44
CA ILE A 104 16.57 -2.23 -4.85
C ILE A 104 15.15 -1.87 -5.28
N TRP A 105 14.46 -1.10 -4.45
CA TRP A 105 13.15 -0.51 -4.79
C TRP A 105 13.32 0.59 -5.82
N LYS A 106 12.63 0.47 -6.95
CA LYS A 106 12.55 1.54 -7.96
C LYS A 106 11.53 2.61 -7.58
N PHE A 107 10.54 2.25 -6.75
CA PHE A 107 9.41 3.09 -6.37
C PHE A 107 9.25 3.14 -4.85
N TYR A 108 10.17 3.82 -4.16
CA TYR A 108 10.13 3.98 -2.71
C TYR A 108 9.35 5.23 -2.26
N ASN A 109 9.30 6.28 -3.09
CA ASN A 109 8.64 7.53 -2.76
C ASN A 109 7.20 7.57 -3.31
N PHE A 110 6.22 7.58 -2.43
CA PHE A 110 4.81 7.58 -2.83
C PHE A 110 4.42 8.81 -3.67
N ASN A 111 5.00 9.98 -3.42
CA ASN A 111 4.68 11.18 -4.21
C ASN A 111 5.17 11.03 -5.66
N GLU A 112 6.40 10.52 -5.85
CA GLU A 112 6.97 10.31 -7.19
C GLU A 112 6.18 9.26 -7.98
N VAL A 113 5.68 8.22 -7.31
CA VAL A 113 4.78 7.23 -7.91
C VAL A 113 3.52 7.92 -8.45
N LEU A 114 2.89 8.80 -7.64
CA LEU A 114 1.66 9.48 -8.06
C LEU A 114 1.87 10.42 -9.25
N GLU A 115 3.04 11.06 -9.37
CA GLU A 115 3.35 11.89 -10.55
C GLU A 115 3.41 11.05 -11.83
N LYS A 116 4.05 9.87 -11.77
CA LYS A 116 4.18 8.96 -12.93
C LYS A 116 2.86 8.35 -13.39
N VAL A 117 1.87 8.21 -12.49
CA VAL A 117 0.54 7.67 -12.82
C VAL A 117 -0.31 8.68 -13.61
N ARG A 118 0.03 9.98 -13.57
CA ARG A 118 -0.73 11.03 -14.25
C ARG A 118 -0.35 11.20 -15.73
N THR A 119 0.88 10.85 -16.09
CA THR A 119 1.40 10.77 -17.48
C THR A 119 0.98 9.48 -18.15
#